data_AF-A0A537N1D3-F1
#
_entry.id   AF-A0A537N1D3-F1
#
_cell.length_a   1.000
_cell.length_b   1.000
_cell.length_c   1.000
_cell.angle_alpha   90.00
_cell.angle_beta   90.00
_cell.angle_gamma   90.00
#
_symmetry.space_group_name_H-M   'P 1'
#
loop_
_entity.id
_entity.type
_entity.pdbx_description
1 polymer ?
#
loop_
_entity_poly.entity_id
_entity_poly.type
_entity_poly.pdbx_seq_one_letter_code
_entity_poly.pdbx_strand_id
1 'polypeptide(L)' 'MKLSPLDYAVISQALIASAREMGVKLIRSAYSTILREARDGSAGLMDRHGNTVAQ' A
#
# COMPACT_ATOMS: atom_id res chain seq x y z
N MET A 1 -0.62 19.83 -16.75
CA MET A 1 0.73 19.47 -16.25
C MET A 1 1.03 18.05 -16.70
N LYS A 2 2.22 17.76 -17.24
CA LYS A 2 2.59 16.42 -17.71
C LYS A 2 3.72 15.89 -16.82
N LEU A 3 3.56 14.69 -16.27
CA LEU A 3 4.60 14.03 -15.47
C LEU A 3 5.74 13.60 -16.39
N SER A 4 6.97 13.87 -15.97
CA SER A 4 8.15 13.29 -16.63
C SER A 4 8.30 11.80 -16.29
N PRO A 5 9.10 11.04 -17.05
CA PRO A 5 9.43 9.66 -16.69
C PRO A 5 10.06 9.52 -15.30
N LEU A 6 10.85 10.52 -14.88
CA LEU A 6 11.44 10.55 -13.55
C LEU A 6 10.38 10.75 -12.46
N ASP A 7 9.47 11.71 -12.63
CA ASP A 7 8.38 11.94 -11.69
C ASP A 7 7.54 10.68 -11.52
N TYR A 8 7.23 10.02 -12.64
CA TYR A 8 6.46 8.78 -12.63
C TYR A 8 7.15 7.68 -11.84
N ALA A 9 8.47 7.48 -12.04
CA ALA A 9 9.24 6.48 -11.34
C ALA A 9 9.29 6.75 -9.84
N VAL A 10 9.58 8.00 -9.44
CA VAL A 10 9.67 8.39 -8.03
C VAL A 10 8.32 8.23 -7.33
N ILE A 11 7.24 8.74 -7.92
CA ILE A 11 5.89 8.65 -7.35
C ILE A 11 5.46 7.19 -7.23
N SER A 12 5.67 6.38 -8.27
CA SER A 12 5.30 4.96 -8.26
C SER A 12 6.03 4.20 -7.14
N GLN A 13 7.33 4.42 -6.98
CA GLN A 13 8.09 3.76 -5.91
C GLN A 13 7.66 4.21 -4.53
N ALA A 14 7.35 5.51 -4.35
CA ALA A 14 6.86 6.03 -3.08
C ALA A 14 5.51 5.42 -2.68
N LEU A 15 4.58 5.25 -3.63
CA LEU A 15 3.28 4.62 -3.39
C LEU A 15 3.41 3.14 -3.02
N ILE A 16 4.27 2.40 -3.73
CA ILE A 16 4.56 0.99 -3.43
C ILE A 16 5.20 0.85 -2.04
N ALA A 17 6.18 1.69 -1.72
CA ALA A 17 6.84 1.67 -0.41
C ALA A 17 5.85 2.00 0.73
N SER A 18 4.95 2.97 0.51
CA SER A 18 3.91 3.34 1.48
C SER A 18 2.95 2.19 1.76
N ALA A 19 2.43 1.52 0.73
CA ALA A 19 1.55 0.36 0.88
C ALA A 19 2.26 -0.78 1.64
N ARG A 20 3.53 -1.04 1.33
CA ARG A 20 4.33 -2.05 2.03
C ARG A 20 4.52 -1.72 3.52
N GLU A 21 4.87 -0.49 3.85
CA GLU A 21 4.99 -0.07 5.25
C GLU A 21 3.66 -0.16 6.00
N MET A 22 2.56 0.24 5.36
CA MET A 22 1.21 0.09 5.90
C MET A 22 0.89 -1.39 6.18
N GLY A 23 1.18 -2.29 5.24
CA GLY A 23 0.97 -3.73 5.41
C GLY A 23 1.77 -4.30 6.58
N VAL A 24 3.05 -3.92 6.70
CA VAL A 24 3.88 -4.35 7.85
C VAL A 24 3.30 -3.85 9.17
N LYS A 25 2.85 -2.60 9.24
CA LYS A 25 2.24 -2.02 10.45
C LYS A 25 0.93 -2.72 10.79
N LEU A 26 0.06 -2.93 9.79
CA LEU A 26 -1.23 -3.63 9.94
C LEU A 26 -1.04 -4.98 10.64
N ILE A 27 -0.13 -5.81 10.16
CA ILE A 27 0.11 -7.15 10.72
C ILE A 27 0.72 -7.06 12.13
N ARG A 28 1.69 -6.16 12.35
CA ARG A 28 2.38 -6.03 13.64
C ARG A 28 1.51 -5.44 14.75
N SER A 29 0.55 -4.58 14.42
CA SER A 29 -0.36 -3.98 15.40
C SER A 29 -1.70 -4.70 15.51
N ALA A 30 -1.92 -5.77 14.76
CA ALA A 30 -3.20 -6.48 14.76
C ALA A 30 -3.43 -7.24 16.08
N TYR A 31 -4.58 -6.97 16.70
CA TYR A 31 -5.11 -7.79 17.80
C TYR A 31 -5.79 -9.07 17.31
N SER A 32 -6.33 -9.06 16.09
CA SER A 32 -6.96 -10.23 15.47
C SER A 32 -5.90 -11.26 15.07
N THR A 33 -6.08 -12.50 15.50
CA THR A 33 -5.22 -13.62 15.09
C THR A 33 -5.34 -13.93 13.60
N ILE A 34 -6.48 -13.64 12.96
CA ILE A 34 -6.67 -13.74 11.50
C ILE A 34 -5.64 -12.87 10.77
N LEU A 35 -5.42 -11.64 11.22
CA LEU A 35 -4.42 -10.75 10.63
C LEU A 35 -3.01 -11.07 11.14
N ARG A 36 -2.82 -11.21 12.45
CA ARG A 36 -1.49 -11.34 13.04
C ARG A 36 -0.80 -12.67 12.72
N GLU A 37 -1.55 -13.76 12.71
CA GLU A 37 -1.02 -15.13 12.59
C GLU A 37 -1.31 -15.70 11.20
N ALA A 38 -2.56 -15.65 10.75
CA ALA A 38 -2.92 -16.18 9.42
C ALA A 38 -2.54 -15.23 8.27
N ARG A 39 -2.26 -13.95 8.56
CA ARG A 39 -1.96 -12.90 7.57
C ARG A 39 -3.02 -12.76 6.48
N ASP A 40 -4.27 -13.00 6.86
CA ASP A 40 -5.40 -12.93 5.94
C ASP A 40 -5.95 -11.50 5.90
N GLY A 41 -5.26 -10.66 5.14
CA GLY A 41 -5.61 -9.27 4.89
C GLY A 41 -4.52 -8.48 4.17
N SER A 42 -4.87 -7.29 3.69
CA SER A 42 -3.95 -6.41 2.98
C SER A 42 -4.15 -4.94 3.38
N ALA A 43 -3.18 -4.11 3.02
CA ALA A 43 -3.29 -2.66 3.07
C ALA A 43 -3.07 -2.14 1.64
N GLY A 44 -3.81 -1.13 1.21
CA GLY A 44 -3.68 -0.60 -0.15
C GLY A 44 -4.10 0.85 -0.26
N LEU A 45 -3.62 1.49 -1.31
CA LEU A 45 -4.00 2.84 -1.72
C LEU A 45 -4.90 2.75 -2.95
N MET A 46 -5.98 3.53 -2.94
CA MET A 46 -6.98 3.53 -4.01
C MET A 46 -7.12 4.93 -4.61
N ASP A 47 -7.49 5.00 -5.88
CA ASP A 47 -7.90 6.26 -6.50
C ASP A 47 -9.34 6.63 -6.10
N ARG A 48 -9.82 7.78 -6.58
CA ARG A 48 -11.18 8.29 -6.30
C ARG A 48 -12.30 7.41 -6.85
N HIS A 49 -12.00 6.43 -7.70
CA HIS A 49 -12.94 5.51 -8.30
C HIS A 49 -12.89 4.13 -7.63
N GLY A 50 -12.01 3.93 -6.65
CA GLY A 50 -11.82 2.66 -5.96
C GLY A 50 -10.86 1.70 -6.66
N ASN A 51 -10.13 2.15 -7.69
CA ASN A 51 -9.12 1.30 -8.32
C ASN A 51 -7.88 1.22 -7.43
N THR A 52 -7.34 0.03 -7.25
CA THR A 52 -6.08 -0.18 -6.52
C THR A 52 -4.92 0.47 -7.27
N VAL A 53 -4.20 1.37 -6.59
CA VAL A 53 -3.01 2.06 -7.08
C VAL A 53 -1.73 1.38 -6.58
N ALA A 54 -1.74 0.92 -5.33
CA ALA A 54 -0.65 0.15 -4.71
C ALA A 54 -1.21 -0.73 -3.58
N GLN A 55 -0.58 -1.89 -3.36
CA GLN A 55 -0.93 -2.86 -2.32
C GLN A 55 0.35 -3.59 -1.85
#